data_AF-A0A9E4WNR7-F1
#
_entry.id   AF-A0A9E4WNR7-F1
#
_cell.length_a   1.000
_cell.length_b   1.000
_cell.length_c   1.000
_cell.angle_alpha   90.00
_cell.angle_beta   90.00
_cell.angle_gamma   90.00
#
_symmetry.space_group_name_H-M   'P 1'
#
loop_
_entity.id
_entity.type
_entity.pdbx_description
1 polymer ?
#
loop_
_entity_poly.entity_id
_entity_poly.type
_entity_poly.pdbx_seq_one_letter_code
_entity_poly.pdbx_strand_id
1 'polypeptide(L)' 'MSLDQFIEYLNDDELLEVTPESLRLRRRVLDTRVRGRSNKRAREAVGA' A
#
# COMPACT_ATOMS: atom_id res chain seq x y z
N MET A 1 8.55 -14.41 7.43
CA MET A 1 8.28 -14.10 6.00
C MET A 1 9.59 -13.73 5.35
N SER A 2 9.89 -14.28 4.18
CA SER A 2 11.05 -13.91 3.36
C SER A 2 10.77 -12.64 2.55
N LEU A 3 11.82 -12.02 1.99
CA LEU A 3 11.69 -10.85 1.12
C LEU A 3 10.79 -11.14 -0.09
N ASP A 4 10.97 -12.30 -0.72
CA ASP A 4 10.16 -12.72 -1.88
C ASP A 4 8.68 -12.85 -1.52
N GLN A 5 8.37 -13.41 -0.34
CA GLN A 5 7.00 -13.48 0.15
C GLN A 5 6.40 -12.08 0.34
N PHE A 6 7.15 -11.12 0.89
CA PHE A 6 6.67 -9.75 1.04
C PHE A 6 6.39 -9.07 -0.31
N ILE A 7 7.21 -9.33 -1.33
CA ILE A 7 7.02 -8.78 -2.68
C ILE A 7 5.77 -9.38 -3.33
N GLU A 8 5.55 -10.68 -3.16
CA GLU A 8 4.36 -11.37 -3.69
C GLU A 8 3.06 -10.84 -3.08
N TYR A 9 3.06 -10.48 -1.80
CA TYR A 9 1.88 -9.95 -1.10
C TYR A 9 1.68 -8.42 -1.24
N LEU A 10 2.53 -7.72 -1.98
CA LEU A 10 2.49 -6.26 -2.06
C LEU A 10 1.36 -5.76 -2.98
N ASN A 11 0.49 -4.88 -2.47
CA ASN A 11 -0.55 -4.23 -3.26
C ASN A 11 -0.10 -2.87 -3.84
N ASP A 12 -0.80 -2.36 -4.86
CA ASP A 12 -0.48 -1.08 -5.55
C ASP A 12 -0.49 0.17 -4.64
N ASP A 13 -1.18 0.10 -3.50
CA ASP A 13 -1.25 1.17 -2.52
C ASP A 13 -0.40 0.91 -1.26
N GLU A 14 0.47 -0.10 -1.33
CA GLU A 14 1.38 -0.51 -0.28
C GLU A 14 2.84 -0.42 -0.75
N LEU A 15 3.75 -0.36 0.22
CA LEU A 15 5.19 -0.25 0.06
C LEU A 15 5.85 -1.19 1.06
N LEU A 16 6.96 -1.80 0.66
CA LEU A 16 7.82 -2.56 1.54
C LEU A 16 8.97 -1.68 2.02
N GLU A 17 9.03 -1.41 3.31
CA GLU A 17 10.16 -0.75 3.96
C GLU A 17 11.22 -1.81 4.29
N VAL A 18 12.40 -1.66 3.69
CA VAL A 18 13.52 -2.60 3.84
C VAL A 18 14.65 -1.92 4.61
N THR A 19 15.03 -2.55 5.72
CA THR A 19 16.20 -2.18 6.52
C THR A 19 17.01 -3.45 6.83
N PRO A 20 18.30 -3.33 7.19
CA PRO A 20 19.11 -4.51 7.53
C PRO A 20 18.54 -5.35 8.68
N GLU A 21 17.82 -4.71 9.61
CA GLU A 21 17.27 -5.36 10.80
C GLU A 21 15.81 -5.82 10.62
N SER A 22 15.08 -5.25 9.64
CA SER A 22 13.64 -5.48 9.54
C SER A 22 13.05 -5.22 8.16
N LEU A 23 11.99 -5.98 7.86
CA LEU A 23 11.10 -5.81 6.71
C LEU A 23 9.71 -5.43 7.25
N ARG A 24 9.13 -4.34 6.75
CA ARG A 24 7.82 -3.85 7.19
C ARG A 24 6.93 -3.47 6.01
N LEU A 25 5.69 -3.94 6.01
CA LEU A 25 4.67 -3.46 5.07
C LEU A 25 4.07 -2.14 5.56
N ARG A 26 3.91 -1.20 4.63
CA ARG A 26 3.43 0.15 4.91
C ARG A 26 2.51 0.63 3.80
N ARG A 27 1.48 1.42 4.12
CA ARG A 27 0.66 2.07 3.09
C ARG A 27 1.46 3.18 2.42
N ARG A 28 1.33 3.32 1.11
CA ARG A 28 1.90 4.42 0.31
C ARG A 28 1.41 5.78 0.81
N VAL A 29 0.13 5.86 1.19
CA VAL A 29 -0.44 7.01 1.89
C VAL A 29 -0.76 6.62 3.33
N LEU A 30 -0.07 7.23 4.28
CA LEU A 30 -0.22 6.94 5.71
C LEU A 30 -1.45 7.57 6.32
N ASP A 31 -1.83 8.76 5.85
CA ASP A 31 -3.01 9.45 6.33
C ASP A 31 -4.26 8.70 5.87
N THR A 32 -5.01 8.17 6.84
CA THR A 32 -6.21 7.39 6.59
C THR A 32 -7.32 8.22 5.91
N ARG A 33 -7.42 9.51 6.23
CA ARG A 33 -8.41 10.42 5.61
C ARG A 33 -8.05 10.69 4.16
N VAL A 34 -6.77 10.90 3.86
CA VAL A 34 -6.30 11.10 2.47
C VAL A 34 -6.52 9.84 1.65
N ARG A 35 -6.14 8.67 2.18
CA ARG A 35 -6.35 7.37 1.52
C ARG A 35 -7.83 7.09 1.23
N GLY A 36 -8.72 7.34 2.18
CA GLY A 36 -10.17 7.16 1.99
C GLY A 36 -10.74 8.04 0.87
N ARG A 37 -10.28 9.30 0.76
CA ARG A 37 -10.67 10.19 -0.34
C ARG A 37 -10.16 9.71 -1.69
N SER A 38 -8.90 9.27 -1.78
CA SER A 38 -8.34 8.73 -3.02
C SER A 38 -9.07 7.47 -3.48
N ASN A 39 -9.38 6.54 -2.58
CA ASN A 39 -10.12 5.32 -2.91
C ASN A 39 -11.55 5.62 -3.37
N LYS A 40 -12.21 6.60 -2.75
CA LYS A 40 -13.55 7.04 -3.18
C LYS A 40 -13.51 7.63 -4.59
N ARG A 41 -12.58 8.55 -4.87
CA ARG A 41 -12.40 9.15 -6.20
C ARG A 41 -12.05 8.10 -7.27
N ALA A 42 -11.18 7.15 -6.95
CA ALA A 42 -10.82 6.06 -7.86
C ALA A 42 -12.03 5.19 -8.20
N ARG A 43 -12.89 4.87 -7.23
CA ARG A 43 -14.13 4.13 -7.48
C ARG A 43 -15.15 4.91 -8.31
N GLU A 44 -15.30 6.21 -8.05
CA GLU A 44 -16.20 7.08 -8.82
C GLU A 44 -15.75 7.24 -10.28
N ALA A 45 -14.44 7.30 -10.54
CA ALA A 45 -13.89 7.39 -11.89
C ALA A 45 -14.00 6.10 -12.71
N VAL A 46 -14.11 4.93 -12.05
CA VAL A 46 -14.29 3.63 -12.72
C VAL A 46 -15.78 3.31 -12.96
N GLY A 47 -16.68 4.00 -12.24
CA GLY A 47 -18.13 3.83 -12.37
C GLY A 47 -18.82 4.80 -13.35
N ALA A 48 -18.07 5.66 -14.02
CA ALA A 48 -18.53 6.58 -15.07
C ALA A 48 -18.00 6.14 -16.43
#